data_AF-A0A6M8HRS3-F1
#
_entry.id   AF-A0A6M8HRS3-F1
#
_cell.length_a   1.000
_cell.length_b   1.000
_cell.length_c   1.000
_cell.angle_alpha   90.00
_cell.angle_beta   90.00
_cell.angle_gamma   90.00
#
_symmetry.space_group_name_H-M   'P 1'
#
loop_
_entity.id
_entity.type
_entity.pdbx_description
1 polymer ?
#
loop_
_entity_poly.entity_id
_entity_poly.type
_entity_poly.pdbx_seq_one_letter_code
_entity_poly.pdbx_strand_id
1 'polypeptide(L)'
;MLTQDMKDTLHKQRLGFVATVSETGEPNLSPKGTFVVVDDRTLAFGDIRSPGTIANLCHSPAVEVNFVDPLRRKGFRARGTATIHARDSDIYRLHRARFDRWGTMANRIEHIVLIDVLYAKSLSTPAYDDGAREDDLRAQWSATLLSD
;
A
#
# COMPACT_ATOMS: atom_id res chain seq x y z
N MET A 1 7.48 3.71 12.52
CA MET A 1 6.63 4.85 12.12
C MET A 1 6.94 5.20 10.67
N LEU A 2 5.95 5.71 9.95
CA LEU A 2 6.06 6.15 8.56
C LEU A 2 6.73 7.52 8.50
N THR A 3 7.79 7.64 7.71
CA THR A 3 8.44 8.94 7.45
C THR A 3 7.63 9.76 6.45
N GLN A 4 7.94 11.05 6.32
CA GLN A 4 7.28 11.89 5.32
C GLN A 4 7.52 11.39 3.88
N ASP A 5 8.75 11.00 3.52
CA ASP A 5 9.04 10.45 2.17
C ASP A 5 8.27 9.15 1.87
N MET A 6 7.98 8.33 2.89
CA MET A 6 7.11 7.14 2.71
C MET A 6 5.67 7.56 2.38
N LYS A 7 5.12 8.54 3.10
CA LYS A 7 3.76 9.05 2.84
C LYS A 7 3.67 9.71 1.46
N ASP A 8 4.68 10.50 1.08
CA ASP A 8 4.76 11.14 -0.23
C ASP A 8 4.85 10.11 -1.36
N THR A 9 5.64 9.05 -1.16
CA THR A 9 5.74 7.92 -2.09
C THR A 9 4.38 7.23 -2.26
N LEU A 10 3.67 6.96 -1.17
CA LEU A 10 2.31 6.37 -1.22
C LEU A 10 1.36 7.29 -1.99
N HIS A 11 1.34 8.59 -1.71
CA HIS A 11 0.46 9.55 -2.38
C HIS A 11 0.73 9.69 -3.88
N LYS A 12 2.00 9.57 -4.28
CA LYS A 12 2.41 9.64 -5.68
C LYS A 12 2.12 8.35 -6.44
N GLN A 13 2.52 7.19 -5.89
CA GLN A 13 2.40 5.90 -6.58
C GLN A 13 0.98 5.35 -6.56
N ARG A 14 0.23 5.60 -5.47
CA ARG A 14 -1.20 5.24 -5.26
C ARG A 14 -1.54 3.74 -5.31
N LEU A 15 -0.68 2.92 -5.90
CA LEU A 15 -0.79 1.47 -5.96
C LEU A 15 0.19 0.86 -4.94
N GLY A 16 -0.37 0.20 -3.93
CA GLY A 16 0.40 -0.60 -2.98
C GLY A 16 0.15 -2.08 -3.21
N PHE A 17 1.16 -2.90 -2.98
CA PHE A 17 1.05 -4.37 -3.04
C PHE A 17 0.91 -4.92 -1.63
N VAL A 18 -0.18 -5.64 -1.38
CA VAL A 18 -0.50 -6.23 -0.08
C VAL A 18 -0.08 -7.70 -0.09
N ALA A 19 0.89 -8.05 0.76
CA ALA A 19 1.29 -9.41 1.01
C ALA A 19 0.54 -9.98 2.22
N THR A 20 -0.05 -11.15 2.04
CA THR A 20 -0.81 -11.93 3.04
C THR A 20 -0.46 -13.41 2.89
N VAL A 21 -0.80 -14.23 3.88
CA VAL A 21 -0.61 -15.68 3.82
C VAL A 21 -1.96 -16.38 3.91
N SER A 22 -2.18 -17.40 3.08
CA SER A 22 -3.39 -18.23 3.14
C SER A 22 -3.40 -19.11 4.38
N GLU A 23 -4.55 -19.72 4.68
CA GLU A 23 -4.68 -20.70 5.76
C GLU A 23 -3.73 -21.91 5.59
N THR A 24 -3.40 -22.28 4.35
CA THR A 24 -2.48 -23.38 4.03
C THR A 24 -1.01 -22.95 3.97
N GLY A 25 -0.71 -21.68 4.26
CA GLY A 25 0.66 -21.14 4.26
C GLY A 25 1.14 -20.60 2.91
N GLU A 26 0.28 -20.53 1.90
CA GLU A 26 0.66 -20.02 0.58
C GLU A 26 0.76 -18.50 0.58
N PRO A 27 1.79 -17.91 -0.08
CA PRO A 27 1.89 -16.46 -0.20
C PRO A 27 0.84 -15.93 -1.17
N ASN A 28 0.20 -14.82 -0.81
CA ASN A 28 -0.66 -14.05 -1.71
C ASN A 28 -0.19 -12.61 -1.78
N LEU A 29 -0.10 -12.06 -3.00
CA LEU A 29 0.28 -10.68 -3.25
C LEU A 29 -0.78 -10.00 -4.12
N SER A 30 -1.44 -8.96 -3.59
CA SER A 30 -2.56 -8.32 -4.28
C SER A 30 -2.40 -6.80 -4.35
N PRO A 31 -2.50 -6.20 -5.55
CA PRO A 31 -2.42 -4.74 -5.70
C PRO A 31 -3.70 -4.07 -5.20
N LYS A 32 -3.58 -2.98 -4.44
CA LYS A 32 -4.67 -2.11 -4.02
C LYS A 32 -4.38 -0.67 -4.43
N GLY A 33 -5.31 -0.06 -5.16
CA GLY A 33 -5.21 1.34 -5.63
C GLY A 33 -5.90 2.35 -4.71
N THR A 34 -6.41 1.92 -3.56
CA THR A 34 -7.25 2.70 -2.64
C THR A 34 -6.54 3.09 -1.35
N PHE A 35 -5.20 3.07 -1.31
CA PHE A 35 -4.46 3.32 -0.08
C PHE A 35 -4.54 4.77 0.40
N VAL A 36 -4.68 4.93 1.72
CA VAL A 36 -4.61 6.22 2.42
C VAL A 36 -3.69 6.09 3.65
N VAL A 37 -3.09 7.22 4.02
CA VAL A 37 -2.40 7.39 5.31
C VAL A 37 -3.45 7.86 6.32
N VAL A 38 -3.57 7.14 7.45
CA VAL A 38 -4.43 7.57 8.56
C VAL A 38 -3.64 8.49 9.48
N ASP A 39 -2.45 8.05 9.88
CA ASP A 39 -1.45 8.77 10.70
C ASP A 39 -0.04 8.17 10.52
N ASP A 40 0.91 8.46 11.43
CA ASP A 40 2.30 8.01 11.39
C ASP A 40 2.50 6.49 11.63
N ARG A 41 1.47 5.81 12.10
CA ARG A 41 1.48 4.37 12.40
C ARG A 41 0.34 3.62 11.72
N THR A 42 -0.63 4.28 11.13
CA THR A 42 -1.76 3.61 10.52
C THR A 42 -1.90 3.90 9.04
N LEU A 43 -1.96 2.84 8.25
CA LEU A 43 -2.38 2.86 6.85
C LEU A 43 -3.79 2.28 6.72
N ALA A 44 -4.48 2.60 5.64
CA ALA A 44 -5.73 1.93 5.30
C ALA A 44 -5.87 1.70 3.80
N PHE A 45 -6.64 0.68 3.41
CA PHE A 45 -7.13 0.53 2.04
C PHE A 45 -8.61 0.14 2.05
N GLY A 46 -9.32 0.54 1.00
CA GLY A 46 -10.71 0.15 0.77
C GLY A 46 -10.76 -1.11 -0.06
N ASP A 47 -11.41 -2.15 0.45
CA ASP A 47 -11.67 -3.39 -0.28
C ASP A 47 -12.94 -3.27 -1.12
N ILE A 48 -12.80 -3.48 -2.43
CA ILE A 48 -13.90 -3.49 -3.41
C ILE A 48 -14.09 -4.89 -4.02
N ARG A 49 -13.00 -5.64 -4.20
CA ARG A 49 -12.99 -6.94 -4.90
C ARG A 49 -11.78 -7.81 -4.53
N SER A 50 -11.56 -8.04 -3.24
CA SER A 50 -10.37 -8.77 -2.76
C SER A 50 -10.69 -9.99 -1.89
N PRO A 51 -11.55 -10.93 -2.33
CA PRO A 51 -12.00 -12.03 -1.48
C PRO A 51 -10.84 -12.85 -0.90
N GLY A 52 -9.79 -13.14 -1.69
CA GLY A 52 -8.60 -13.84 -1.21
C GLY A 52 -7.80 -13.05 -0.17
N THR A 53 -7.62 -11.74 -0.36
CA THR A 53 -6.94 -10.89 0.63
C THR A 53 -7.72 -10.84 1.94
N ILE A 54 -9.04 -10.66 1.87
CA ILE A 54 -9.90 -10.59 3.06
C ILE A 54 -9.92 -11.93 3.79
N ALA A 55 -10.10 -13.05 3.08
CA ALA A 55 -10.07 -14.38 3.70
C ALA A 55 -8.75 -14.65 4.44
N ASN A 56 -7.62 -14.31 3.81
CA ASN A 56 -6.30 -14.44 4.43
C ASN A 56 -6.18 -13.57 5.70
N LEU A 57 -6.66 -12.33 5.65
CA LEU A 57 -6.62 -11.42 6.80
C LEU A 57 -7.55 -11.81 7.94
N CYS A 58 -8.67 -12.47 7.64
CA CYS A 58 -9.54 -13.08 8.65
C CYS A 58 -8.85 -14.26 9.35
N HIS A 59 -8.05 -15.05 8.62
CA HIS A 59 -7.29 -16.16 9.18
C HIS A 59 -6.06 -15.66 9.98
N SER A 60 -5.31 -14.72 9.42
CA SER A 60 -4.10 -14.14 10.03
C SER A 60 -4.03 -12.65 9.76
N PRO A 61 -3.95 -11.79 10.81
CA PRO A 61 -3.88 -10.35 10.62
C PRO A 61 -2.52 -9.88 10.10
N ALA A 62 -1.52 -10.76 9.98
CA ALA A 62 -0.18 -10.40 9.55
C ALA A 62 -0.18 -9.90 8.09
N VAL A 63 0.37 -8.70 7.88
CA VAL A 63 0.41 -8.07 6.56
C VAL A 63 1.72 -7.30 6.36
N GLU A 64 2.25 -7.34 5.14
CA GLU A 64 3.27 -6.40 4.68
C GLU A 64 2.77 -5.69 3.42
N VAL A 65 2.97 -4.38 3.34
CA VAL A 65 2.63 -3.58 2.16
C VAL A 65 3.88 -2.98 1.55
N ASN A 66 3.92 -2.93 0.22
CA ASN A 66 5.04 -2.37 -0.53
C ASN A 66 4.58 -1.31 -1.53
N PHE A 67 5.33 -0.20 -1.58
CA PHE A 67 5.18 0.87 -2.55
C PHE A 67 6.54 1.15 -3.19
N VAL A 68 6.56 1.30 -4.51
CA VAL A 68 7.78 1.55 -5.29
C VAL A 68 7.49 2.65 -6.29
N ASP A 69 8.35 3.68 -6.32
CA ASP A 69 8.47 4.61 -7.44
C ASP A 69 9.48 4.03 -8.43
N PRO A 70 9.01 3.47 -9.57
CA PRO A 70 9.90 2.77 -10.50
C PRO A 70 10.86 3.73 -11.21
N LEU A 71 10.55 5.03 -11.28
CA LEU A 71 11.42 6.03 -11.89
C LEU A 71 12.54 6.45 -10.93
N ARG A 72 12.20 6.64 -9.64
CA ARG A 72 13.22 6.93 -8.60
C ARG A 72 14.04 5.72 -8.23
N ARG A 73 13.53 4.52 -8.51
CA ARG A 73 14.08 3.26 -7.99
C ARG A 73 14.17 3.27 -6.46
N LYS A 74 13.16 3.87 -5.82
CA LYS A 74 13.00 4.00 -4.38
C LYS A 74 11.59 3.59 -3.98
N GLY A 75 11.41 3.29 -2.70
CA GLY A 75 10.11 2.90 -2.18
C GLY A 75 10.15 2.69 -0.69
N PHE A 76 9.17 1.97 -0.18
CA PHE A 76 9.20 1.48 1.19
C PHE A 76 8.38 0.19 1.32
N ARG A 77 8.65 -0.52 2.41
CA ARG A 77 7.77 -1.57 2.90
C ARG A 77 7.35 -1.28 4.33
N ALA A 78 6.12 -1.62 4.66
CA ALA A 78 5.56 -1.49 6.00
C ALA A 78 4.90 -2.81 6.41
N ARG A 79 5.37 -3.39 7.52
CA ARG A 79 4.84 -4.60 8.12
C ARG A 79 4.00 -4.26 9.33
N GLY A 80 2.87 -4.94 9.48
CA GLY A 80 1.90 -4.64 10.51
C GLY A 80 0.88 -5.73 10.74
N THR A 81 -0.16 -5.36 11.49
CA THR A 81 -1.36 -6.17 11.71
C THR A 81 -2.59 -5.46 11.15
N ALA A 82 -3.41 -6.18 10.41
CA ALA A 82 -4.62 -5.66 9.81
C ALA A 82 -5.85 -5.86 10.69
N THR A 83 -6.82 -4.94 10.59
CA THR A 83 -8.18 -5.11 11.12
C THR A 83 -9.18 -4.73 10.05
N ILE A 84 -10.20 -5.58 9.85
CA ILE A 84 -11.21 -5.42 8.81
C ILE A 84 -12.46 -4.79 9.42
N HIS A 85 -12.95 -3.72 8.82
CA HIS A 85 -14.14 -3.00 9.26
C HIS A 85 -15.20 -3.01 8.16
N ALA A 86 -16.33 -3.65 8.42
CA ALA A 86 -17.49 -3.69 7.53
C ALA A 86 -18.30 -2.39 7.59
N ARG A 87 -19.17 -2.17 6.59
CA ARG A 87 -19.95 -0.93 6.39
C ARG A 87 -20.76 -0.46 7.61
N ASP A 88 -21.25 -1.40 8.40
CA ASP A 88 -22.09 -1.16 9.58
C ASP A 88 -21.28 -0.75 10.84
N SER A 89 -19.96 -0.90 10.82
CA SER A 89 -19.09 -0.49 11.93
C SER A 89 -18.88 1.03 12.02
N ASP A 90 -18.69 1.55 13.24
CA ASP A 90 -18.35 2.96 13.48
C ASP A 90 -17.02 3.35 12.83
N ILE A 91 -16.03 2.45 12.86
CA ILE A 91 -14.71 2.67 12.27
C ILE A 91 -14.81 2.83 10.75
N TYR A 92 -15.64 2.04 10.07
CA TYR A 92 -15.89 2.24 8.64
C TYR A 92 -16.44 3.64 8.39
N ARG A 93 -17.49 4.04 9.12
CA ARG A 93 -18.10 5.37 8.97
C ARG A 93 -17.09 6.50 9.21
N LEU A 94 -16.25 6.36 10.24
CA LEU A 94 -15.21 7.33 10.59
C LEU A 94 -14.20 7.54 9.45
N HIS A 95 -13.76 6.47 8.80
CA HIS A 95 -12.71 6.55 7.77
C HIS A 95 -13.24 6.69 6.35
N ARG A 96 -14.54 6.48 6.08
CA ARG A 96 -15.09 6.43 4.72
C ARG A 96 -14.77 7.68 3.90
N ALA A 97 -14.85 8.88 4.46
CA ALA A 97 -14.58 10.14 3.74
C ALA A 97 -13.15 10.23 3.18
N ARG A 98 -12.18 9.51 3.77
CA ARG A 98 -10.79 9.46 3.25
C ARG A 98 -10.71 8.86 1.84
N PHE A 99 -11.75 8.13 1.44
CA PHE A 99 -11.83 7.46 0.15
C PHE A 99 -12.62 8.24 -0.91
N ASP A 100 -13.12 9.45 -0.62
CA ASP A 100 -13.97 10.21 -1.54
C ASP A 100 -13.25 10.61 -2.83
N ARG A 101 -11.92 10.70 -2.81
CA ARG A 101 -11.10 10.97 -4.00
C ARG A 101 -11.26 9.92 -5.12
N TRP A 102 -11.79 8.74 -4.81
CA TRP A 102 -12.10 7.69 -5.78
C TRP A 102 -13.52 7.78 -6.36
N GLY A 103 -14.27 8.84 -6.04
CA GLY A 103 -15.60 9.11 -6.59
C GLY A 103 -16.58 7.98 -6.36
N THR A 104 -17.36 7.62 -7.39
CA THR A 104 -18.39 6.56 -7.31
C THR A 104 -17.81 5.18 -6.97
N MET A 105 -16.53 4.94 -7.25
CA MET A 105 -15.88 3.67 -6.88
C MET A 105 -15.82 3.50 -5.35
N ALA A 106 -15.70 4.58 -4.59
CA ALA A 106 -15.66 4.53 -3.13
C ALA A 106 -16.98 4.02 -2.53
N ASN A 107 -18.11 4.13 -3.25
CA ASN A 107 -19.39 3.56 -2.82
C ASN A 107 -19.41 2.04 -2.87
N ARG A 108 -18.46 1.41 -3.60
CA ARG A 108 -18.32 -0.05 -3.73
C ARG A 108 -17.34 -0.64 -2.71
N ILE A 109 -16.84 0.16 -1.76
CA ILE A 109 -15.96 -0.33 -0.69
C ILE A 109 -16.80 -1.10 0.32
N GLU A 110 -16.64 -2.42 0.37
CA GLU A 110 -17.31 -3.30 1.32
C GLU A 110 -16.63 -3.31 2.69
N HIS A 111 -15.30 -3.23 2.70
CA HIS A 111 -14.51 -3.18 3.92
C HIS A 111 -13.48 -2.06 3.87
N ILE A 112 -13.24 -1.40 5.00
CA ILE A 112 -12.03 -0.62 5.22
C ILE A 112 -11.09 -1.48 6.06
N VAL A 113 -9.91 -1.74 5.51
CA VAL A 113 -8.86 -2.47 6.22
C VAL A 113 -7.88 -1.46 6.77
N LEU A 114 -7.79 -1.39 8.11
CA LEU A 114 -6.76 -0.62 8.80
C LEU A 114 -5.54 -1.51 9.02
N ILE A 115 -4.34 -0.94 8.92
CA ILE A 115 -3.07 -1.61 9.18
C ILE A 115 -2.32 -0.82 10.24
N ASP A 116 -2.13 -1.41 11.42
CA ASP A 116 -1.20 -0.90 12.43
C ASP A 116 0.23 -1.27 12.05
N VAL A 117 1.04 -0.27 11.72
CA VAL A 117 2.39 -0.40 11.20
C VAL A 117 3.37 -0.58 12.35
N LEU A 118 3.80 -1.82 12.54
CA LEU A 118 4.80 -2.22 13.53
C LEU A 118 6.22 -1.89 13.07
N TYR A 119 6.49 -1.98 11.77
CA TYR A 119 7.81 -1.73 11.19
C TYR A 119 7.68 -1.11 9.80
N ALA A 120 8.52 -0.12 9.49
CA ALA A 120 8.60 0.46 8.15
C ALA A 120 10.07 0.64 7.76
N LYS A 121 10.39 0.34 6.49
CA LYS A 121 11.76 0.44 5.95
C LYS A 121 11.74 1.05 4.56
N SER A 122 12.56 2.06 4.33
CA SER A 122 12.82 2.59 2.99
C SER A 122 13.54 1.56 2.12
N LEU A 123 13.29 1.64 0.81
CA LEU A 123 13.90 0.82 -0.22
C LEU A 123 14.58 1.73 -1.23
N SER A 124 15.75 1.32 -1.69
CA SER A 124 16.48 1.93 -2.80
C SER A 124 17.17 0.83 -3.60
N THR A 125 17.36 1.08 -4.89
CA THR A 125 18.22 0.24 -5.73
C THR A 125 19.69 0.38 -5.33
N PRO A 126 20.53 -0.66 -5.51
CA PRO A 126 21.97 -0.59 -5.26
C PRO A 126 22.70 0.48 -6.09
N ALA A 127 22.14 0.93 -7.22
CA ALA A 127 22.77 1.96 -8.06
C ALA A 127 23.09 3.26 -7.30
N TYR A 128 22.35 3.58 -6.24
CA TYR A 128 22.70 4.73 -5.37
C TYR A 128 23.98 4.50 -4.57
N ASP A 129 24.27 3.25 -4.19
CA ASP A 129 25.50 2.88 -3.50
C ASP A 129 26.72 3.05 -4.43
N ASP A 130 26.50 2.92 -5.75
CA ASP A 130 27.48 3.16 -6.81
C ASP A 130 27.53 4.63 -7.29
N GLY A 131 26.80 5.53 -6.63
CA GLY A 131 26.85 6.97 -6.92
C GLY A 131 25.88 7.48 -7.99
N ALA A 132 24.89 6.68 -8.41
CA ALA A 132 23.87 7.14 -9.35
C ALA A 132 23.08 8.34 -8.80
N ARG A 133 22.81 9.33 -9.66
CA ARG A 133 21.95 10.47 -9.34
C ARG A 133 20.50 10.11 -9.64
N GLU A 134 19.57 10.61 -8.82
CA GLU A 134 18.14 10.33 -9.00
C GLU A 134 17.61 10.83 -10.36
N ASP A 135 18.10 11.98 -10.86
CA ASP A 135 17.67 12.53 -12.15
C ASP A 135 18.04 11.61 -13.32
N ASP A 136 19.24 11.01 -13.27
CA ASP A 136 19.70 10.07 -14.30
C ASP A 136 18.85 8.79 -14.29
N LEU A 137 18.56 8.26 -13.10
CA LEU A 137 17.68 7.10 -12.94
C LEU A 137 16.27 7.40 -13.46
N ARG A 138 15.71 8.57 -13.16
CA ARG A 138 14.40 8.97 -13.66
C ARG A 138 14.39 9.02 -15.19
N ALA A 139 15.38 9.70 -15.80
CA ALA A 139 15.48 9.82 -17.25
C ALA A 139 15.58 8.45 -17.91
N GLN A 140 16.46 7.59 -17.41
CA GLN A 140 16.66 6.23 -17.91
C GLN A 140 15.38 5.39 -17.81
N TRP A 141 14.79 5.29 -16.62
CA TRP A 141 13.61 4.44 -16.40
C TRP A 141 12.34 5.01 -17.03
N SER A 142 12.25 6.32 -17.22
CA SER A 142 11.20 6.91 -18.05
C SER A 142 11.34 6.47 -19.51
N ALA A 143 12.55 6.49 -20.08
CA ALA A 143 12.77 6.02 -21.45
C ALA A 143 12.44 4.52 -21.60
N THR A 144 12.77 3.69 -20.61
CA THR A 144 12.46 2.25 -20.63
C THR A 144 10.97 1.94 -20.45
N LEU A 145 10.26 2.63 -19.55
CA LEU A 145 8.86 2.30 -19.25
C LEU A 145 7.87 2.91 -20.25
N LEU A 146 8.31 3.88 -21.05
CA LEU A 146 7.50 4.56 -22.06
C LEU A 146 7.91 4.19 -23.49
N SER A 147 8.86 3.26 -23.68
CA SER A 147 9.16 2.73 -25.00
C SER A 147 8.08 1.75 -25.45
N ASP A 148 7.73 1.81 -26.74
CA ASP A 148 6.77 0.90 -27.39
C ASP A 148 7.23 -0.56 -27.44
#